data_AF-A0A959TNL8-F1
#
_entry.id   AF-A0A959TNL8-F1
#
_cell.length_a   1.000
_cell.length_b   1.000
_cell.length_c   1.000
_cell.angle_alpha   90.00
_cell.angle_beta   90.00
_cell.angle_gamma   90.00
#
_symmetry.space_group_name_H-M   'P 1'
#
loop_
_entity.id
_entity.type
_entity.pdbx_description
1 polymer ?
#
loop_
_entity_poly.entity_id
_entity_poly.type
_entity_poly.pdbx_seq_one_letter_code
_entity_poly.pdbx_strand_id
1 'polypeptide(L)'
;MERTLPVLEWDRWTALLVLVLAVLALSTRKGSDLHRLAGKAFMVLLMVTGAVFIYRGFQSAELLIAFGGVWSVHLGSAGVRALHLKKLHQGLPPARPDLVLHGVPALFYTGLVVWGLGPLL
;
A
#
# COMPACT_ATOMS: atom_id res chain seq x y z
N MET A 1 -20.81 10.23 23.00
CA MET A 1 -19.53 9.55 23.32
C MET A 1 -19.55 8.21 22.60
N GLU A 2 -19.04 8.17 21.37
CA GLU A 2 -18.90 6.92 20.63
C GLU A 2 -17.78 6.10 21.29
N ARG A 3 -18.12 4.91 21.81
CA ARG A 3 -17.11 3.96 22.27
C ARG A 3 -16.35 3.45 21.05
N THR A 4 -15.16 3.99 20.81
CA THR A 4 -14.21 3.39 19.88
C THR A 4 -13.87 2.01 20.41
N LEU A 5 -14.27 0.95 19.70
CA LEU A 5 -13.85 -0.42 20.02
C LEU A 5 -12.32 -0.47 20.03
N PRO A 6 -11.66 -1.25 20.92
CA PRO A 6 -10.19 -1.29 21.01
C PRO A 6 -9.48 -1.71 19.71
N VAL A 7 -10.20 -2.32 18.76
CA VAL A 7 -9.74 -2.59 17.39
C VAL A 7 -9.48 -1.30 16.59
N LEU A 8 -10.09 -0.16 16.95
CA LEU A 8 -9.97 1.11 16.23
C LEU A 8 -8.63 1.85 16.44
N GLU A 9 -7.77 1.45 17.37
CA GLU A 9 -6.45 2.11 17.53
C GLU A 9 -5.35 1.47 16.67
N TRP A 10 -5.61 0.30 16.11
CA TRP A 10 -4.61 -0.49 15.38
C TRP A 10 -4.20 0.17 14.06
N ASP A 11 -5.10 0.93 13.44
CA ASP A 11 -4.82 1.68 12.21
C ASP A 11 -3.72 2.73 12.44
N ARG A 12 -3.79 3.50 13.53
CA ARG A 12 -2.83 4.54 13.89
C ARG A 12 -1.45 3.96 14.16
N TRP A 13 -1.37 2.89 14.95
CA TRP A 13 -0.10 2.27 15.30
C TRP A 13 0.57 1.61 14.11
N THR A 14 -0.19 0.88 13.30
CA THR A 14 0.37 0.25 12.10
C THR A 14 0.82 1.32 11.10
N ALA A 15 0.05 2.38 10.87
CA ALA A 15 0.45 3.49 10.01
C ALA A 15 1.71 4.22 10.50
N LEU A 16 1.83 4.48 11.81
CA LEU A 16 3.02 5.08 12.41
C LEU A 16 4.25 4.19 12.21
N LEU A 17 4.11 2.89 12.50
CA LEU A 17 5.20 1.94 12.33
C LEU A 17 5.63 1.81 10.86
N VAL A 18 4.68 1.87 9.91
CA VAL A 18 4.98 1.92 8.47
C VAL A 18 5.85 3.13 8.16
N LEU A 19 5.48 4.31 8.66
CA LEU A 19 6.23 5.54 8.43
C LEU A 19 7.64 5.47 9.03
N VAL A 20 7.77 4.98 10.26
CA VAL A 20 9.07 4.81 10.93
C VAL A 20 9.96 3.84 10.15
N LEU A 21 9.42 2.69 9.72
CA LEU A 21 10.18 1.71 8.94
C LEU A 21 10.55 2.25 7.55
N ALA A 22 9.69 3.05 6.92
CA ALA A 22 10.00 3.72 5.66
C ALA A 22 11.19 4.68 5.83
N VAL A 23 11.14 5.55 6.84
CA VAL A 23 12.22 6.50 7.14
C VAL A 23 13.51 5.76 7.47
N LEU A 24 13.44 4.69 8.26
CA LEU A 24 14.61 3.86 8.58
C LEU A 24 15.20 3.21 7.32
N ALA A 25 14.36 2.64 6.45
CA ALA A 25 14.82 2.02 5.21
C ALA A 25 15.47 3.05 4.26
N LEU A 26 14.95 4.27 4.19
CA LEU A 26 15.49 5.36 3.37
C LEU A 26 16.76 5.99 3.95
N SER A 27 16.87 6.05 5.28
CA SER A 27 18.02 6.63 5.99
C SER A 27 19.22 5.68 6.07
N THR A 28 19.02 4.39 5.79
CA THR A 28 20.07 3.37 5.88
C THR A 28 20.72 3.14 4.52
N ARG A 29 22.01 2.75 4.54
CA ARG A 29 22.77 2.48 3.31
C ARG A 29 22.07 1.40 2.50
N LYS A 30 21.69 1.74 1.26
CA LYS A 30 21.08 0.80 0.31
C LYS A 30 21.91 -0.48 0.21
N GLY A 31 21.25 -1.62 0.38
CA GLY A 31 21.87 -2.94 0.30
C GLY A 31 22.46 -3.50 1.60
N SER A 32 22.59 -2.70 2.66
CA SER A 32 22.98 -3.17 4.00
C SER A 32 21.92 -4.10 4.61
N ASP A 33 22.30 -4.91 5.60
CA ASP A 33 21.37 -5.84 6.27
C ASP A 33 20.22 -5.10 6.95
N LEU A 34 20.51 -3.96 7.58
CA LEU A 34 19.47 -3.12 8.18
C LEU A 34 18.51 -2.55 7.13
N HIS A 35 19.00 -2.08 5.99
CA HIS A 35 18.15 -1.62 4.88
C HIS A 35 17.24 -2.74 4.36
N ARG A 36 17.78 -3.96 4.21
CA ARG A 36 17.01 -5.13 3.76
C ARG A 36 15.97 -5.55 4.78
N LEU A 37 16.31 -5.55 6.07
CA LEU A 37 15.39 -5.88 7.15
C LEU A 37 14.26 -4.86 7.25
N ALA A 38 14.61 -3.56 7.30
CA ALA A 38 13.66 -2.47 7.36
C ALA A 38 12.73 -2.46 6.15
N GLY A 39 13.26 -2.67 4.93
CA GLY A 39 12.46 -2.75 3.72
C GLY A 39 11.46 -3.92 3.69
N LYS A 40 11.88 -5.11 4.15
CA LYS A 40 10.98 -6.27 4.29
C LYS A 40 9.88 -6.02 5.32
N ALA A 41 10.26 -5.51 6.50
CA ALA A 41 9.32 -5.18 7.56
C ALA A 41 8.32 -4.11 7.11
N PHE A 42 8.81 -3.05 6.46
CA PHE A 42 7.99 -2.00 5.84
C PHE A 42 6.96 -2.59 4.88
N MET A 43 7.36 -3.47 3.96
CA MET A 43 6.44 -4.07 2.98
C MET A 43 5.35 -4.93 3.63
N VAL A 44 5.71 -5.78 4.59
CA VAL A 44 4.73 -6.62 5.30
C VAL A 44 3.74 -5.72 6.04
N LEU A 45 4.26 -4.72 6.75
CA LEU A 45 3.42 -3.84 7.54
C LEU A 45 2.54 -2.95 6.66
N LEU A 46 3.03 -2.48 5.51
CA LEU A 46 2.25 -1.72 4.55
C LEU A 46 1.07 -2.52 4.01
N MET A 47 1.25 -3.83 3.76
CA MET A 47 0.16 -4.73 3.37
C MET A 47 -0.88 -4.89 4.50
N VAL A 48 -0.42 -5.05 5.74
CA VAL A 48 -1.29 -5.17 6.92
C VAL A 48 -2.09 -3.88 7.15
N THR A 49 -1.42 -2.71 7.15
CA THR A 49 -2.07 -1.40 7.25
C THR A 49 -3.07 -1.21 6.12
N GLY A 50 -2.72 -1.62 4.89
CA GLY A 50 -3.62 -1.58 3.75
C GLY A 50 -4.91 -2.37 3.98
N ALA A 51 -4.81 -3.60 4.47
CA ALA A 51 -5.96 -4.43 4.80
C ALA A 51 -6.84 -3.82 5.91
N VAL A 52 -6.21 -3.26 6.95
CA VAL A 52 -6.91 -2.55 8.04
C VAL A 52 -7.67 -1.34 7.50
N PHE A 53 -7.05 -0.54 6.62
CA PHE A 53 -7.66 0.66 6.03
C PHE A 53 -8.81 0.31 5.09
N ILE A 54 -8.69 -0.76 4.29
CA ILE A 54 -9.80 -1.26 3.47
C ILE A 54 -10.99 -1.62 4.37
N TYR A 55 -10.76 -2.43 5.40
CA TYR A 55 -11.80 -2.83 6.33
C TYR A 55 -12.45 -1.62 7.02
N ARG A 56 -11.64 -0.69 7.55
CA ARG A 56 -12.08 0.55 8.19
C ARG A 56 -12.91 1.43 7.28
N GLY A 57 -12.43 1.69 6.06
CA GLY A 57 -13.11 2.57 5.12
C GLY A 57 -14.47 2.03 4.70
N PHE A 58 -14.63 0.71 4.58
CA PHE A 58 -15.95 0.10 4.35
C PHE A 58 -16.86 0.21 5.57
N GLN A 59 -16.35 0.04 6.79
CA GLN A 59 -17.14 0.15 8.02
C GLN A 59 -17.63 1.57 8.28
N SER A 60 -16.80 2.59 8.05
CA SER A 60 -17.18 3.99 8.25
C SER A 60 -17.79 4.66 7.02
N ALA A 61 -17.98 3.92 5.92
CA ALA A 61 -18.38 4.45 4.61
C ALA A 61 -17.46 5.57 4.07
N GLU A 62 -16.24 5.67 4.59
CA GLU A 62 -15.21 6.61 4.16
C GLU A 62 -14.38 6.00 3.03
N LEU A 63 -14.86 6.21 1.80
CA LEU A 63 -14.23 5.64 0.60
C LEU A 63 -12.75 6.02 0.47
N LEU A 64 -12.35 7.24 0.85
CA LEU A 64 -10.96 7.68 0.80
C LEU A 64 -10.02 6.81 1.64
N ILE A 65 -10.46 6.38 2.84
CA ILE A 65 -9.68 5.48 3.69
C ILE A 65 -9.55 4.11 3.01
N ALA A 66 -10.65 3.59 2.46
CA ALA A 66 -10.63 2.32 1.74
C ALA A 66 -9.68 2.36 0.53
N PHE A 67 -9.70 3.45 -0.25
CA PHE A 67 -8.79 3.67 -1.38
C PHE A 67 -7.33 3.77 -0.95
N GLY A 68 -7.02 4.48 0.14
CA GLY A 68 -5.68 4.51 0.72
C GLY A 68 -5.20 3.12 1.13
N GLY A 69 -6.11 2.27 1.60
CA GLY A 69 -5.84 0.88 1.89
C GLY A 69 -5.50 0.05 0.64
N VAL A 70 -6.31 0.16 -0.42
CA VAL A 70 -6.03 -0.48 -1.73
C VAL A 70 -4.68 -0.02 -2.30
N TRP A 71 -4.37 1.28 -2.20
CA TRP A 71 -3.08 1.84 -2.57
C TRP A 71 -1.91 1.25 -1.81
N SER A 72 -2.05 1.09 -0.50
CA SER A 72 -1.01 0.48 0.33
C SER A 72 -0.75 -0.98 -0.07
N VAL A 73 -1.82 -1.76 -0.32
CA VAL A 73 -1.71 -3.15 -0.80
C VAL A 73 -1.07 -3.22 -2.19
N HIS A 74 -1.44 -2.31 -3.09
CA HIS A 74 -0.84 -2.22 -4.42
C HIS A 74 0.67 -1.95 -4.34
N LEU A 75 1.08 -0.93 -3.58
CA LEU A 75 2.49 -0.58 -3.40
C LEU A 75 3.30 -1.71 -2.76
N GLY A 76 2.76 -2.35 -1.72
CA GLY A 76 3.41 -3.50 -1.08
C GLY A 76 3.63 -4.65 -2.07
N SER A 77 2.58 -5.00 -2.83
CA SER A 77 2.65 -6.08 -3.82
C SER A 77 3.56 -5.75 -5.00
N ALA A 78 3.54 -4.51 -5.48
CA ALA A 78 4.46 -4.00 -6.51
C ALA A 78 5.92 -4.04 -6.03
N GLY A 79 6.17 -3.70 -4.76
CA GLY A 79 7.47 -3.84 -4.12
C GLY A 79 7.96 -5.29 -4.09
N VAL A 80 7.10 -6.25 -3.71
CA VAL A 80 7.44 -7.69 -3.73
C VAL A 80 7.81 -8.10 -5.14
N ARG A 81 7.00 -7.71 -6.12
CA ARG A 81 7.21 -8.06 -7.51
C ARG A 81 8.53 -7.50 -8.04
N ALA A 82 8.83 -6.24 -7.77
CA ALA A 82 10.07 -5.59 -8.18
C ALA A 82 11.32 -6.27 -7.59
N LEU A 83 11.24 -6.76 -6.34
CA LEU A 83 12.36 -7.48 -5.71
C LEU A 83 12.64 -8.85 -6.35
N HIS A 84 11.62 -9.51 -6.89
CA HIS A 84 11.77 -10.79 -7.60
C HIS A 84 12.19 -10.60 -9.06
N LEU A 85 11.77 -9.50 -9.69
CA LEU A 85 12.06 -9.17 -11.08
C LEU A 85 13.34 -8.33 -11.25
N LYS A 86 14.44 -8.68 -10.55
CA LYS A 86 15.72 -7.94 -10.66
C LYS A 86 16.29 -7.85 -12.08
N LYS A 87 15.76 -8.64 -13.02
CA LYS A 87 16.13 -8.67 -14.44
C LYS A 87 15.15 -7.91 -15.35
N LEU A 88 14.23 -7.10 -14.83
CA LEU A 88 13.26 -6.37 -15.65
C LEU A 88 13.92 -5.48 -16.73
N HIS A 89 15.13 -4.98 -16.46
CA HIS A 89 15.95 -4.22 -17.40
C HIS A 89 16.34 -5.01 -18.67
N GLN A 90 16.10 -6.32 -18.73
CA GLN A 90 16.37 -7.18 -19.87
C GLN A 90 15.19 -7.27 -20.85
N GLY A 91 14.16 -6.42 -20.71
CA GLY A 91 13.03 -6.38 -21.64
C GLY A 91 12.06 -7.55 -21.48
N LEU A 92 11.91 -8.08 -20.26
CA LEU A 92 10.98 -9.18 -20.00
C LEU A 92 9.53 -8.73 -20.26
N PRO A 93 8.74 -9.50 -21.03
CA PRO A 93 7.34 -9.16 -21.26
C PRO A 93 6.55 -9.24 -19.94
N PRO A 94 5.48 -8.44 -19.79
CA PRO A 94 4.64 -8.48 -18.59
C PRO A 94 4.01 -9.86 -18.44
N ALA A 95 4.12 -10.44 -17.25
CA ALA A 95 3.45 -11.69 -16.95
C ALA A 95 2.00 -11.42 -16.54
N ARG A 96 1.14 -12.45 -16.59
CA ARG A 96 -0.27 -12.34 -16.17
C ARG A 96 -0.46 -11.74 -14.75
N PRO A 97 0.38 -12.04 -13.74
CA PRO A 97 0.29 -11.38 -12.44
C PRO A 97 0.51 -9.87 -12.50
N ASP A 98 1.33 -9.36 -13.42
CA ASP A 98 1.58 -7.93 -13.58
C ASP A 98 0.33 -7.20 -14.10
N LEU A 99 -0.43 -7.85 -14.99
CA LEU A 99 -1.70 -7.32 -15.49
C LEU A 99 -2.73 -7.17 -14.37
N VAL A 100 -2.81 -8.13 -13.45
CA VAL A 100 -3.73 -8.05 -12.31
C VAL A 100 -3.23 -7.00 -11.31
N LEU A 101 -1.93 -7.06 -10.99
CA LEU A 101 -1.29 -6.21 -9.99
C LEU A 101 -1.39 -4.73 -10.34
N HIS A 102 -1.28 -4.36 -11.63
CA HIS A 102 -1.38 -2.98 -12.09
C HIS A 102 -2.76 -2.64 -12.64
N GLY A 103 -3.45 -3.58 -13.29
CA GLY A 103 -4.75 -3.34 -13.92
C GLY A 103 -5.87 -3.11 -12.92
N VAL A 104 -5.97 -3.93 -11.86
CA VAL A 104 -7.03 -3.77 -10.86
C VAL A 104 -6.91 -2.42 -10.14
N PRO A 105 -5.73 -2.01 -9.64
CA PRO A 105 -5.58 -0.70 -9.01
C PRO A 105 -5.77 0.45 -10.01
N ALA A 106 -5.31 0.30 -11.26
CA ALA A 106 -5.54 1.32 -12.29
C ALA A 106 -7.03 1.59 -12.53
N LEU A 107 -7.88 0.55 -12.59
CA LEU A 107 -9.32 0.71 -12.69
C LEU A 107 -9.89 1.46 -11.46
N PHE A 108 -9.46 1.08 -10.26
CA PHE A 108 -9.87 1.74 -9.02
C PHE A 108 -9.49 3.22 -8.98
N TYR A 109 -8.25 3.58 -9.34
CA TYR A 109 -7.80 4.98 -9.33
C TYR A 109 -8.41 5.80 -10.45
N THR A 110 -8.66 5.20 -11.61
CA THR A 110 -9.39 5.87 -12.70
C THR A 110 -10.80 6.21 -12.24
N GLY A 111 -11.50 5.28 -11.57
CA GLY A 111 -12.81 5.53 -10.98
C GLY A 111 -12.80 6.66 -9.95
N LEU A 112 -11.78 6.70 -9.08
CA LEU A 112 -11.60 7.76 -8.10
C LEU A 112 -11.38 9.14 -8.76
N VAL A 113 -10.55 9.20 -9.80
CA VAL A 113 -10.29 10.44 -10.54
C VAL A 113 -11.58 10.93 -11.21
N VAL A 114 -12.32 10.04 -11.89
CA VAL A 114 -13.59 10.39 -12.53
C VAL A 114 -14.60 10.90 -11.49
N TRP A 115 -14.72 10.22 -10.35
CA TRP A 115 -15.59 10.63 -9.25
C TRP A 115 -15.20 12.01 -8.69
N GLY A 116 -13.91 12.23 -8.44
CA GLY A 116 -13.39 13.49 -7.91
C GLY A 116 -13.46 14.67 -8.90
N LEU A 117 -13.43 14.40 -10.21
CA LEU A 117 -13.63 15.40 -11.25
C LEU A 117 -15.11 15.69 -11.53
N GLY A 118 -16.03 14.83 -11.10
CA GLY A 118 -17.48 15.02 -11.30
C GLY A 118 -18.01 16.39 -10.88
N PRO A 119 -17.59 16.99 -9.74
CA PRO A 119 -17.99 18.35 -9.36
C PRO A 119 -17.43 19.47 -10.24
N LEU A 120 -16.44 19.20 -11.10
CA LEU A 120 -15.76 20.17 -11.95
C LEU A 120 -16.23 20.13 -13.42
N LEU A 121 -17.03 19.12 -13.79
CA LEU A 121 -17.57 18.89 -15.13
C LEU A 121 -19.07 19.27 -15.17
#